data_AF-A0A9P8Q4G1-F1
#
_entry.id   AF-A0A9P8Q4G1-F1
#
_cell.length_a   1.000
_cell.length_b   1.000
_cell.length_c   1.000
_cell.angle_alpha   90.00
_cell.angle_beta   90.00
_cell.angle_gamma   90.00
#
_symmetry.space_group_name_H-M   'P 1'
#
loop_
_entity.id
_entity.type
_entity.pdbx_description
1 polymer ?
#
loop_
_entity_poly.entity_id
_entity_poly.type
_entity_poly.pdbx_seq_one_letter_code
_entity_poly.pdbx_strand_id
1 'polypeptide(L)'
;CGVVQPVSLMPGFWTFMYKVSPFTYFVQTLAAILIHDKPVVCTPIELNYFKPPPGFTCEQYAGPFAKVAPGYISVVGDGSECAYCPYKIGDEFLSTVGIKYSYIWRNFGFYWVYVVFNLVAMCALFYLFRMSNYVPFQYTRKAGQYVKMACGKFIRRYNHGNLQHGIEN
;
A
#
# COMPACT_ATOMS: atom_id res chain seq x y z
N CYS A 1 1.82 -0.99 2.42
CA CYS A 1 1.65 -2.05 3.44
C CYS A 1 3.03 -2.43 3.99
N GLY A 2 3.13 -2.65 5.30
CA GLY A 2 4.42 -2.90 5.99
C GLY A 2 4.89 -4.35 5.91
N VAL A 3 4.12 -5.19 5.21
CA VAL A 3 4.28 -6.66 5.17
C VAL A 3 5.44 -7.07 4.27
N VAL A 4 5.60 -6.41 3.12
CA VAL A 4 6.72 -6.66 2.19
C VAL A 4 7.95 -5.82 2.51
N GLN A 5 7.76 -4.67 3.15
CA GLN A 5 8.83 -3.80 3.62
C GLN A 5 8.38 -3.10 4.90
N PRO A 6 9.06 -3.33 6.04
CA PRO A 6 8.73 -2.65 7.29
C PRO A 6 8.97 -1.15 7.15
N VAL A 7 8.17 -0.35 7.88
CA VAL A 7 8.20 1.12 7.80
C VAL A 7 9.57 1.68 8.20
N SER A 8 10.32 0.97 9.06
CA SER A 8 11.67 1.35 9.50
C SER A 8 12.72 1.35 8.38
N LEU A 9 12.49 0.61 7.29
CA LEU A 9 13.41 0.52 6.16
C LEU A 9 13.06 1.48 5.02
N MET A 10 11.99 2.29 5.15
CA MET A 10 11.60 3.25 4.11
C MET A 10 12.31 4.59 4.30
N PRO A 11 12.78 5.25 3.21
CA PRO A 11 13.26 6.63 3.29
C PRO A 11 12.17 7.53 3.87
N GLY A 12 12.53 8.45 4.78
CA GLY A 12 11.58 9.24 5.57
C GLY A 12 10.50 9.94 4.75
N PHE A 13 10.83 10.40 3.54
CA PHE A 13 9.87 11.02 2.61
C PHE A 13 8.68 10.11 2.27
N TRP A 14 8.86 8.80 2.12
CA TRP A 14 7.79 7.88 1.68
C TRP A 14 6.87 7.43 2.82
N THR A 15 7.14 7.82 4.06
CA THR A 15 6.34 7.45 5.22
C THR A 15 4.91 8.00 5.19
N PHE A 16 4.65 9.11 4.49
CA PHE A 16 3.29 9.62 4.31
C PHE A 16 2.43 8.67 3.47
N MET A 17 3.01 8.08 2.42
CA MET A 17 2.29 7.23 1.47
C MET A 17 1.76 5.98 2.18
N TYR A 18 2.55 5.45 3.12
CA TYR A 18 2.15 4.35 3.98
C TYR A 18 0.87 4.64 4.77
N LYS A 19 0.73 5.86 5.31
CA LYS A 19 -0.40 6.29 6.14
C LYS A 19 -1.64 6.68 5.34
N VAL A 20 -1.49 7.12 4.09
CA VAL A 20 -2.62 7.54 3.24
C VAL A 20 -3.20 6.35 2.46
N SER A 21 -2.41 5.30 2.21
CA SER A 21 -2.87 4.14 1.43
C SER A 21 -3.93 3.31 2.19
N PRO A 22 -5.17 3.19 1.68
CA PRO A 22 -6.22 2.37 2.31
C PRO A 22 -5.86 0.88 2.34
N PHE A 23 -5.02 0.44 1.40
CA PHE A 23 -4.54 -0.95 1.30
C PHE A 23 -3.72 -1.35 2.53
N THR A 24 -2.95 -0.41 3.11
CA THR A 24 -2.21 -0.69 4.35
C THR A 24 -3.15 -1.07 5.49
N TYR A 25 -4.24 -0.32 5.69
CA TYR A 25 -5.20 -0.59 6.78
C TYR A 25 -6.01 -1.87 6.53
N PHE A 26 -6.35 -2.16 5.27
CA PHE A 26 -7.02 -3.40 4.90
C PHE A 26 -6.16 -4.63 5.22
N VAL A 27 -4.91 -4.67 4.74
CA VAL A 27 -4.00 -5.81 4.97
C VAL A 27 -3.69 -5.99 6.46
N GLN A 28 -3.49 -4.89 7.20
CA GLN A 28 -3.27 -4.95 8.65
C GLN A 28 -4.46 -5.58 9.38
N THR A 29 -5.69 -5.21 8.98
CA THR A 29 -6.91 -5.74 9.59
C THR A 29 -7.11 -7.21 9.25
N LEU A 30 -6.92 -7.57 7.97
CA LEU A 30 -7.03 -8.95 7.52
C LEU A 30 -6.02 -9.86 8.21
N ALA A 31 -4.74 -9.46 8.26
CA ALA A 31 -3.69 -10.23 8.91
C ALA A 31 -3.94 -10.36 10.43
N ALA A 32 -4.38 -9.29 11.08
CA ALA A 32 -4.76 -9.33 12.49
C ALA A 32 -5.87 -10.34 12.75
N ILE A 33 -6.94 -10.34 11.96
CA ILE A 33 -8.08 -11.23 12.18
C ILE A 33 -7.72 -12.70 11.91
N LEU A 34 -6.93 -12.98 10.88
CA LEU A 34 -6.62 -14.35 10.46
C LEU A 34 -5.72 -15.09 11.45
N ILE A 35 -4.77 -14.38 12.07
CA ILE A 35 -3.68 -14.97 12.84
C ILE A 35 -3.86 -14.74 14.35
N HIS A 36 -4.89 -13.99 14.76
CA HIS A 36 -5.20 -13.75 16.17
C HIS A 36 -5.45 -15.03 16.94
N ASP A 37 -4.84 -15.14 18.12
CA ASP A 37 -4.91 -16.29 19.04
C ASP A 37 -4.62 -17.65 18.39
N LYS A 38 -3.89 -17.68 17.27
CA LYS A 38 -3.45 -18.93 16.66
C LYS A 38 -2.14 -19.40 17.32
N PRO A 39 -2.09 -20.64 17.84
CA PRO A 39 -0.85 -21.19 18.37
C PRO A 39 0.14 -21.43 17.23
N VAL A 40 1.39 -21.02 17.43
CA VAL A 40 2.48 -21.22 16.48
C VAL A 40 3.21 -22.50 16.86
N VAL A 41 3.30 -23.43 15.91
CA VAL A 41 4.08 -24.67 16.04
C VAL A 41 5.19 -24.62 15.00
N CYS A 42 6.41 -24.32 15.44
CA CYS A 42 7.58 -24.25 14.57
C CYS A 42 7.90 -25.60 13.94
N THR A 43 8.18 -25.59 12.64
CA THR A 43 8.77 -26.72 11.91
C THR A 43 10.29 -26.79 12.12
N PRO A 44 10.96 -27.91 11.81
CA PRO A 44 12.41 -28.05 12.02
C PRO A 44 13.26 -26.96 11.35
N ILE A 45 12.80 -26.38 10.24
CA ILE A 45 13.55 -25.32 9.54
C ILE A 45 13.36 -23.92 10.15
N GLU A 46 12.32 -23.73 10.95
CA GLU A 46 12.02 -22.46 11.64
C GLU A 46 12.63 -22.42 13.05
N LEU A 47 13.10 -23.56 13.53
CA LEU A 47 13.77 -23.69 14.81
C LEU A 47 15.21 -23.19 14.73
N ASN A 48 15.59 -22.37 15.71
CA ASN A 48 16.97 -21.95 15.88
C ASN A 48 17.70 -22.96 16.76
N TYR A 49 18.62 -23.70 16.15
CA TYR A 49 19.43 -24.70 16.84
C TYR A 49 20.63 -24.06 17.54
N PHE A 50 20.85 -24.44 18.79
CA PHE A 50 22.04 -24.05 19.56
C PHE A 50 22.43 -25.16 20.54
N LYS A 51 23.70 -25.17 20.94
CA LYS A 51 24.23 -26.13 21.91
C LYS A 51 24.40 -25.46 23.27
N PRO A 52 23.88 -26.04 24.37
CA PRO A 52 24.10 -25.51 25.70
C PRO A 52 25.57 -25.75 26.10
N PRO A 53 26.15 -24.91 26.99
CA PRO A 53 27.46 -25.18 27.56
C PRO A 53 27.50 -26.55 28.28
N PRO A 54 28.66 -27.22 28.32
CA PRO A 54 28.77 -28.55 28.93
C PRO A 54 28.34 -28.50 30.41
N GLY A 55 27.47 -29.42 30.80
CA GLY A 55 26.94 -29.53 32.16
C GLY A 55 25.59 -28.81 32.42
N PHE A 56 25.06 -28.06 31.45
CA PHE A 56 23.75 -27.43 31.54
C PHE A 56 22.71 -28.08 30.63
N THR A 57 21.46 -28.18 31.09
CA THR A 57 20.33 -28.58 30.24
C THR A 57 19.81 -27.39 29.42
N CYS A 58 19.10 -27.67 28.32
CA CYS A 58 18.46 -26.64 27.48
C CYS A 58 17.59 -25.68 28.30
N GLU A 59 16.79 -26.20 29.22
CA GLU A 59 15.95 -25.37 30.10
C GLU A 59 16.78 -24.56 31.11
N GLN A 60 17.86 -25.11 31.66
CA GLN A 60 18.67 -24.37 32.63
C GLN A 60 19.38 -23.17 31.98
N TYR A 61 19.89 -23.35 30.76
CA TYR A 61 20.59 -22.27 30.05
C TYR A 61 19.63 -21.28 29.39
N ALA A 62 18.62 -21.77 28.66
CA ALA A 62 17.73 -20.92 27.86
C ALA A 62 16.38 -20.61 28.55
N GLY A 63 16.01 -21.30 29.64
CA GLY A 63 14.79 -21.03 30.39
C GLY A 63 14.69 -19.60 30.93
N PRO A 64 15.77 -18.98 31.47
CA PRO A 64 15.75 -17.57 31.84
C PRO A 64 15.49 -16.65 30.63
N PHE A 65 16.02 -17.01 29.45
CA PHE A 65 15.80 -16.27 28.21
C PHE A 65 14.34 -16.39 27.72
N ALA A 66 13.74 -17.59 27.77
CA ALA A 66 12.35 -17.83 27.40
C ALA A 66 11.32 -17.15 28.32
N LYS A 67 11.72 -16.62 29.48
CA LYS A 67 10.86 -15.80 30.35
C LYS A 67 10.80 -14.34 29.91
N VAL A 68 11.83 -13.86 29.22
CA VAL A 68 11.95 -12.45 28.80
C VAL A 68 11.58 -12.29 27.33
N ALA A 69 11.98 -13.26 26.51
CA ALA A 69 11.65 -13.30 25.09
C ALA A 69 10.36 -14.10 24.87
N PRO A 70 9.50 -13.69 23.91
CA PRO A 70 8.37 -14.50 23.47
C PRO A 70 8.84 -15.83 22.88
N GLY A 71 7.96 -16.83 22.84
CA GLY A 71 8.26 -18.14 22.24
C GLY A 71 8.43 -19.30 23.22
N TYR A 72 9.05 -20.38 22.74
CA TYR A 72 9.23 -21.61 23.51
C TYR A 72 10.47 -22.39 23.06
N ILE A 73 10.96 -23.24 23.96
CA ILE A 73 12.14 -24.10 23.72
C ILE A 73 11.65 -25.53 23.48
N SER A 74 12.22 -26.18 22.47
CA SER A 74 12.05 -27.60 22.17
C SER A 74 13.39 -28.30 22.29
N VAL A 75 13.41 -29.50 22.87
CA VAL A 75 14.63 -30.33 22.96
C VAL A 75 14.65 -31.26 21.76
N VAL A 76 15.79 -31.37 21.07
CA VAL A 76 15.98 -32.23 19.90
C VAL A 76 17.22 -33.12 20.14
N GLY A 77 17.16 -34.39 19.75
CA GLY A 77 18.32 -35.31 19.81
C GLY A 77 18.89 -35.50 21.23
N ASP A 78 18.14 -36.21 22.08
CA ASP A 78 18.51 -36.65 23.44
C ASP A 78 19.05 -35.57 24.40
N GLY A 79 18.83 -34.28 24.11
CA GLY A 79 19.29 -33.17 24.95
C GLY A 79 20.66 -32.60 24.58
N SER A 80 21.27 -33.09 23.51
CA SER A 80 22.55 -32.56 22.98
C SER A 80 22.37 -31.29 22.15
N GLU A 81 21.19 -31.09 21.56
CA GLU A 81 20.86 -29.92 20.74
C GLU A 81 19.53 -29.30 21.20
N CYS A 82 19.57 -28.00 21.46
CA CYS A 82 18.39 -27.23 21.85
C CYS A 82 17.85 -26.49 20.63
N ALA A 83 16.53 -26.40 20.54
CA ALA A 83 15.85 -25.67 19.49
C ALA A 83 14.98 -24.57 20.11
N TYR A 84 15.05 -23.35 19.59
CA TYR A 84 14.23 -22.23 20.03
C TYR A 84 13.27 -21.77 18.92
N CYS A 85 11.99 -21.67 19.28
CA CYS A 85 10.94 -21.09 18.45
C CYS A 85 10.66 -19.66 18.94
N PRO A 86 10.78 -18.63 18.08
CA PRO A 86 10.66 -17.23 18.50
C PRO A 86 9.23 -16.77 18.83
N TYR A 87 8.21 -17.54 18.45
CA TYR A 87 6.81 -17.17 18.63
C TYR A 87 6.01 -18.35 19.17
N LYS A 88 5.15 -18.09 20.14
CA LYS A 88 4.19 -19.06 20.70
C LYS A 88 2.78 -18.81 20.18
N ILE A 89 2.41 -17.54 19.99
CA ILE A 89 1.10 -17.12 19.48
C ILE A 89 1.31 -16.18 18.30
N GLY A 90 0.42 -16.25 17.31
CA GLY A 90 0.46 -15.43 16.11
C GLY A 90 0.47 -13.91 16.38
N ASP A 91 -0.10 -13.47 17.49
CA ASP A 91 -0.05 -12.08 17.95
C ASP A 91 1.36 -11.58 18.26
N GLU A 92 2.24 -12.46 18.75
CA GLU A 92 3.65 -12.12 19.01
C GLU A 92 4.36 -11.82 17.68
N PHE A 93 4.10 -12.63 16.65
CA PHE A 93 4.59 -12.36 15.29
C PHE A 93 4.02 -11.04 14.74
N LEU A 94 2.70 -10.82 14.85
CA LEU A 94 2.07 -9.59 14.39
C LEU A 94 2.64 -8.33 15.06
N SER A 95 3.05 -8.43 16.32
CA SER A 95 3.67 -7.33 17.05
C SER A 95 5.00 -6.88 16.42
N THR A 96 5.77 -7.80 15.85
CA THR A 96 7.06 -7.50 15.20
C THR A 96 6.90 -6.67 13.93
N VAL A 97 5.81 -6.91 13.18
CA VAL A 97 5.46 -6.16 11.96
C VAL A 97 4.62 -4.90 12.27
N GLY A 98 4.44 -4.58 13.55
CA GLY A 98 3.72 -3.38 14.00
C GLY A 98 2.19 -3.48 13.88
N ILE A 99 1.65 -4.70 13.80
CA ILE A 99 0.21 -4.96 13.72
C ILE A 99 -0.27 -5.38 15.11
N LYS A 100 -1.36 -4.75 15.57
CA LYS A 100 -1.99 -5.08 16.85
C LYS A 100 -3.47 -5.31 16.62
N TYR A 101 -4.03 -6.31 17.31
CA TYR A 101 -5.47 -6.60 17.26
C TYR A 101 -6.32 -5.38 17.66
N SER A 102 -5.86 -4.56 18.60
CA SER A 102 -6.53 -3.34 19.03
C SER A 102 -6.75 -2.29 17.93
N TYR A 103 -6.03 -2.38 16.79
CA TYR A 103 -6.13 -1.42 15.70
C TYR A 103 -7.27 -1.69 14.71
N ILE A 104 -7.98 -2.82 14.83
CA ILE A 104 -9.02 -3.23 13.88
C ILE A 104 -10.08 -2.14 13.70
N TRP A 105 -10.67 -1.64 14.79
CA TRP A 105 -11.75 -0.63 14.71
C TRP A 105 -11.28 0.71 14.15
N ARG A 106 -10.06 1.15 14.50
CA ARG A 106 -9.45 2.35 13.93
C ARG A 106 -9.21 2.20 12.42
N ASN A 107 -8.65 1.06 12.02
CA ASN A 107 -8.32 0.76 10.63
C ASN A 107 -9.57 0.62 9.76
N PHE A 108 -10.63 0.01 10.30
CA PHE A 108 -11.95 -0.06 9.67
C PHE A 108 -12.54 1.34 9.45
N GLY A 109 -12.43 2.23 10.45
CA GLY A 109 -12.83 3.63 10.31
C GLY A 109 -12.11 4.35 9.17
N PHE A 110 -10.78 4.25 9.08
CA PHE A 110 -10.02 4.88 8.00
C PHE A 110 -10.40 4.34 6.61
N TYR A 111 -10.69 3.05 6.50
CA TYR A 111 -11.16 2.46 5.27
C TYR A 111 -12.51 3.06 4.83
N TRP A 112 -13.47 3.18 5.76
CA TRP A 112 -14.77 3.80 5.47
C TRP A 112 -14.67 5.27 5.08
N VAL A 113 -13.81 6.05 5.75
CA VAL A 113 -13.54 7.45 5.37
C VAL A 113 -13.06 7.53 3.92
N TYR A 114 -12.18 6.63 3.50
CA TYR A 114 -11.70 6.58 2.12
C TYR A 114 -12.83 6.26 1.13
N VAL A 115 -13.70 5.30 1.44
CA VAL A 115 -14.86 4.96 0.60
C VAL A 115 -15.79 6.17 0.45
N VAL A 116 -16.14 6.83 1.56
CA VAL A 116 -17.01 8.02 1.53
C VAL A 116 -16.37 9.17 0.76
N PHE A 117 -15.07 9.42 0.97
CA PHE A 117 -14.35 10.45 0.21
C PHE A 117 -14.38 10.19 -1.30
N ASN A 118 -14.12 8.94 -1.73
CA ASN A 118 -14.15 8.60 -3.16
C ASN A 118 -15.56 8.68 -3.74
N LEU A 119 -16.59 8.31 -2.98
CA LEU A 119 -17.98 8.45 -3.39
C LEU A 119 -18.36 9.93 -3.59
N VAL A 120 -18.03 10.78 -2.61
CA VAL A 120 -18.29 12.23 -2.68
C VAL A 120 -17.51 12.85 -3.84
N ALA A 121 -16.22 12.50 -4.01
CA ALA A 121 -15.41 12.98 -5.11
C ALA A 121 -15.98 12.55 -6.47
N MET A 122 -16.45 11.30 -6.60
CA MET A 122 -17.08 10.81 -7.81
C MET A 122 -18.38 11.56 -8.12
N CYS A 123 -19.26 11.77 -7.13
CA CYS A 123 -20.48 12.55 -7.30
C CYS A 123 -20.19 14.02 -7.64
N ALA A 124 -19.22 14.64 -6.96
CA ALA A 124 -18.82 16.02 -7.19
C ALA A 124 -18.22 16.21 -8.59
N LEU A 125 -17.30 15.35 -9.00
CA LEU A 125 -16.71 15.37 -10.33
C LEU A 125 -17.77 15.10 -11.40
N PHE A 126 -18.67 14.14 -11.19
CA PHE A 126 -19.77 13.87 -12.11
C PHE A 126 -20.65 15.11 -12.28
N TYR A 127 -21.05 15.75 -11.18
CA TYR A 127 -21.85 16.99 -11.24
C TYR A 127 -21.09 18.12 -11.96
N LEU A 128 -19.80 18.31 -11.65
CA LEU A 128 -18.97 19.34 -12.28
C LEU A 128 -18.77 19.08 -13.79
N PHE A 129 -18.54 17.85 -14.22
CA PHE A 129 -18.34 17.55 -15.65
C PHE A 129 -19.65 17.43 -16.44
N ARG A 130 -20.75 17.04 -15.79
CA ARG A 130 -22.05 16.77 -16.44
C ARG A 130 -23.00 17.98 -16.41
N MET A 131 -23.07 18.69 -15.29
CA MET A 131 -24.03 19.77 -15.04
C MET A 131 -23.39 21.14 -15.18
N SER A 132 -22.15 21.30 -14.72
CA SER A 132 -21.42 22.55 -14.92
C SER A 132 -20.85 22.56 -16.35
N ASN A 133 -21.24 23.56 -17.15
CA ASN A 133 -20.65 23.83 -18.46
C ASN A 133 -19.15 24.27 -18.38
N TYR A 134 -18.46 23.97 -17.28
CA TYR A 134 -17.09 24.37 -16.98
C TYR A 134 -16.12 23.22 -17.32
N VAL A 135 -16.06 22.88 -18.60
CA VAL A 135 -14.92 22.15 -19.16
C VAL A 135 -14.14 23.07 -20.10
N PRO A 136 -12.80 23.13 -20.01
CA PRO A 136 -11.95 23.73 -21.04
C PRO A 136 -12.04 22.97 -22.38
N PHE A 137 -12.74 21.83 -22.42
CA PHE A 137 -13.03 21.06 -23.63
C PHE A 137 -13.93 21.79 -24.64
N GLN A 138 -14.74 22.77 -24.18
CA GLN A 138 -15.44 23.68 -25.10
C GLN A 138 -14.44 24.63 -25.82
N TYR A 139 -13.30 24.97 -25.18
CA TYR A 139 -12.29 25.84 -25.76
C TYR A 139 -11.50 25.14 -26.89
N THR A 140 -11.16 23.86 -26.74
CA THR A 140 -10.49 23.10 -27.81
C THR A 140 -11.39 22.88 -29.03
N ARG A 141 -12.70 22.65 -28.84
CA ARG A 141 -13.67 22.62 -29.96
C ARG A 141 -13.84 23.97 -30.64
N LYS A 142 -13.97 25.07 -29.88
CA LYS A 142 -14.11 26.43 -30.44
C LYS A 142 -12.84 26.91 -31.15
N ALA A 143 -11.65 26.62 -30.61
CA ALA A 143 -10.37 26.96 -31.23
C ALA A 143 -10.19 26.24 -32.58
N GLY A 144 -10.51 24.94 -32.65
CA GLY A 144 -10.48 24.19 -33.92
C GLY A 144 -11.43 24.74 -34.99
N GLN A 145 -12.58 25.28 -34.58
CA GLN A 145 -13.57 25.88 -35.48
C GLN A 145 -13.14 27.28 -35.99
N TYR A 146 -12.50 28.08 -35.13
CA TYR A 146 -11.90 29.37 -35.52
C TYR A 146 -10.74 29.20 -36.52
N VAL A 147 -9.86 28.21 -36.32
CA VAL A 147 -8.76 27.91 -37.25
C VAL A 147 -9.28 27.45 -38.61
N LYS A 148 -10.30 26.58 -38.66
CA LYS A 148 -10.98 26.21 -39.92
C LYS A 148 -11.58 27.42 -40.64
N MET A 149 -12.23 28.32 -39.90
CA MET A 149 -12.80 29.54 -40.48
C MET A 149 -11.73 30.50 -41.00
N ALA A 150 -10.64 30.69 -40.25
CA ALA A 150 -9.52 31.55 -40.65
C ALA A 150 -8.80 31.00 -41.89
N CYS A 151 -8.52 29.69 -41.92
CA CYS A 151 -7.90 29.02 -43.06
C CYS A 151 -8.78 29.11 -44.32
N GLY A 152 -10.09 28.86 -44.21
CA GLY A 152 -11.02 29.00 -45.34
C GLY A 152 -11.15 30.44 -45.86
N LYS A 153 -11.00 31.45 -45.00
CA LYS A 153 -10.99 32.86 -45.39
C LYS A 153 -9.67 33.25 -46.06
N PHE A 154 -8.54 32.71 -45.59
CA PHE A 154 -7.22 32.91 -46.20
C PHE A 154 -7.12 32.29 -47.60
N ILE A 155 -7.56 31.04 -47.78
CA ILE A 155 -7.58 30.35 -49.09
C ILE A 155 -8.44 31.13 -50.10
N ARG A 156 -9.61 31.63 -49.70
CA ARG A 156 -10.45 32.46 -50.58
C ARG A 156 -9.75 33.74 -51.01
N ARG A 157 -8.97 34.37 -50.13
CA ARG A 157 -8.22 35.61 -50.43
C ARG A 157 -7.03 35.35 -51.35
N TYR A 158 -6.31 34.25 -51.14
CA TYR A 158 -5.21 33.83 -52.01
C TYR A 158 -5.69 33.55 -53.44
N ASN A 159 -6.82 32.85 -53.59
CA ASN A 159 -7.38 32.54 -54.90
C ASN A 159 -7.85 33.81 -55.64
N HIS A 160 -8.43 34.78 -54.92
CA HIS A 160 -8.82 36.07 -55.50
C HIS A 160 -7.62 36.93 -55.92
N GLY A 161 -6.50 36.87 -55.19
CA GLY A 161 -5.25 37.56 -55.54
C GLY A 161 -4.56 36.94 -56.77
N ASN A 162 -4.54 35.61 -56.88
CA ASN A 162 -4.00 34.92 -58.06
C ASN A 162 -4.87 35.12 -59.32
N LEU A 163 -6.19 35.30 -59.16
CA LEU A 163 -7.08 35.63 -60.28
C LEU A 163 -6.81 37.03 -60.87
N GLN A 164 -6.36 38.00 -60.08
CA GLN A 164 -6.01 39.32 -60.61
C GLN A 164 -4.64 39.33 -61.30
N HIS A 165 -3.68 38.54 -60.81
CA HIS A 165 -2.36 38.42 -61.46
C HIS A 165 -2.37 37.56 -62.74
N GLY A 166 -3.38 36.73 -62.97
CA GLY A 166 -3.53 35.93 -64.21
C GLY A 166 -4.22 36.66 -65.36
N ILE A 167 -4.71 37.88 -65.16
CA ILE A 167 -5.37 38.71 -66.19
C ILE A 167 -4.39 39.77 -66.76
N GLU A 168 -3.21 39.92 -66.14
CA GLU A 168 -2.18 40.89 -66.50
C GLU A 168 -0.97 40.27 -67.24
N ASN A 169 -1.12 39.04 -67.77
CA ASN A 169 -0.18 38.41 -68.72
C ASN A 169 -0.90 38.01 -70.01
#